data_AF-A8T0R6-F1
#
_entry.id   AF-A8T0R6-F1
#
_cell.length_a   1.000
_cell.length_b   1.000
_cell.length_c   1.000
_cell.angle_alpha   90.00
_cell.angle_beta   90.00
_cell.angle_gamma   90.00
#
_symmetry.space_group_name_H-M   'P 1'
#
loop_
_entity.id
_entity.type
_entity.pdbx_description
1 polymer ?
#
loop_
_entity_poly.entity_id
_entity_poly.type
_entity_poly.pdbx_seq_one_letter_code
_entity_poly.pdbx_strand_id
1 'polypeptide(L)'
;MYRRQAIELANTTISYHIGEAEPVNEYANDGRHLHEIELRFLVEVPLSMDGFDLEALDASTRLERELLNERFGVSSDLEGALVVSNLPSKFDPQNGVFARTVTMKQRIRLGPVEQSWHCIEGSRHHASQTDETR
;
A
#
# COMPACT_ATOMS: atom_id res chain seq x y z
N MET A 1 -8.75 7.57 11.92
CA MET A 1 -10.03 7.33 12.59
C MET A 1 -10.02 8.05 13.94
N TYR A 2 -10.72 9.18 14.07
CA TYR A 2 -10.81 9.90 15.35
C TYR A 2 -11.95 9.32 16.18
N ARG A 3 -11.67 8.88 17.40
CA ARG A 3 -12.67 8.49 18.40
C ARG A 3 -12.49 9.34 19.65
N ARG A 4 -13.55 10.03 20.04
CA ARG A 4 -13.58 10.96 21.20
C ARG A 4 -13.90 10.26 22.52
N GLN A 5 -14.37 9.02 22.48
CA GLN A 5 -14.81 8.25 23.64
C GLN A 5 -13.96 7.00 23.79
N ALA A 6 -13.49 6.74 25.01
CA ALA A 6 -12.87 5.47 25.37
C ALA A 6 -13.96 4.39 25.33
N ILE A 7 -13.74 3.38 24.49
CA ILE A 7 -14.60 2.20 24.40
C ILE A 7 -13.76 1.04 24.92
N GLU A 8 -14.32 0.28 25.86
CA GLU A 8 -13.71 -0.95 26.33
C GLU A 8 -13.70 -1.97 25.18
N LEU A 9 -12.52 -2.46 24.83
CA LEU A 9 -12.34 -3.46 23.78
C LEU A 9 -12.71 -4.83 24.32
N ALA A 10 -13.72 -5.47 23.74
CA ALA A 10 -14.07 -6.85 24.09
C ALA A 10 -13.25 -7.88 23.31
N ASN A 11 -12.76 -7.52 22.12
CA ASN A 11 -12.08 -8.41 21.18
C ASN A 11 -10.92 -7.70 20.48
N THR A 12 -10.01 -8.47 19.88
CA THR A 12 -8.98 -7.97 18.95
C THR A 12 -9.64 -7.18 17.83
N THR A 13 -9.20 -5.94 17.64
CA THR A 13 -9.70 -5.03 16.60
C THR A 13 -8.55 -4.58 15.72
N ILE A 14 -8.76 -4.63 14.41
CA ILE A 14 -7.82 -4.12 13.42
C ILE A 14 -8.46 -2.91 12.75
N SER A 15 -7.79 -1.77 12.82
CA SER A 15 -8.16 -0.55 12.10
C SER A 15 -7.02 -0.12 11.20
N TYR A 16 -7.31 0.68 10.18
CA TYR A 16 -6.29 1.18 9.26
C TYR A 16 -6.39 2.69 9.08
N HIS A 17 -5.25 3.29 8.77
CA HIS A 17 -5.16 4.67 8.32
C HIS A 17 -4.16 4.79 7.19
N ILE A 18 -4.45 5.74 6.30
CA ILE A 18 -3.53 6.13 5.23
C ILE A 18 -2.59 7.18 5.82
N GLY A 19 -1.30 6.91 5.72
CA GLY A 19 -0.23 7.82 6.10
C GLY A 19 0.12 8.78 4.97
N GLU A 20 1.41 9.00 4.77
CA GLU A 20 1.92 9.88 3.73
C GLU A 20 1.84 9.22 2.34
N ALA A 21 1.72 10.06 1.31
CA ALA A 21 1.77 9.66 -0.08
C ALA A 21 2.89 10.45 -0.77
N GLU A 22 3.92 9.74 -1.20
CA GLU A 22 5.12 10.34 -1.80
C GLU A 22 5.13 10.06 -3.31
N PRO A 23 5.35 11.06 -4.17
CA PRO A 23 5.55 10.81 -5.59
C PRO A 23 6.87 10.07 -5.79
N VAL A 24 6.87 9.07 -6.66
CA VAL A 24 8.10 8.40 -7.10
C VAL A 24 8.56 9.11 -8.38
N ASN A 25 9.83 9.50 -8.44
CA ASN A 25 10.44 10.14 -9.63
C ASN A 25 10.70 9.11 -10.76
N GLU A 26 9.72 8.27 -11.04
CA GLU A 26 9.69 7.27 -12.09
C GLU A 26 8.29 7.29 -12.71
N TYR A 27 8.20 7.11 -14.02
CA TYR A 27 6.91 6.89 -14.68
C TYR A 27 6.67 5.39 -14.79
N ALA A 28 5.42 4.97 -14.60
CA ALA A 28 5.08 3.61 -14.93
C ALA A 28 5.17 3.43 -16.46
N ASN A 29 5.37 2.20 -16.92
CA ASN A 29 5.50 1.88 -18.36
C ASN A 29 4.27 2.25 -19.21
N ASP A 30 3.18 2.68 -18.58
CA ASP A 30 1.92 3.08 -19.19
C ASP A 30 1.62 4.60 -19.10
N GLY A 31 2.65 5.39 -18.75
CA GLY A 31 2.59 6.85 -18.67
C GLY A 31 2.01 7.40 -17.36
N ARG A 32 1.51 6.54 -16.46
CA ARG A 32 0.91 6.97 -15.19
C ARG A 32 1.94 7.39 -14.16
N HIS A 33 1.54 8.32 -13.28
CA HIS A 33 2.35 8.76 -12.15
C HIS A 33 2.39 7.69 -11.07
N LEU A 34 3.60 7.36 -10.62
CA LEU A 34 3.80 6.45 -9.49
C LEU A 34 3.80 7.21 -8.17
N HIS A 35 3.08 6.68 -7.20
CA HIS A 35 3.10 7.15 -5.83
C HIS A 35 3.34 5.98 -4.89
N GLU A 36 4.08 6.22 -3.83
CA GLU A 36 4.22 5.30 -2.72
C GLU A 36 3.31 5.79 -1.60
N ILE A 37 2.28 5.01 -1.29
CA ILE A 37 1.37 5.30 -0.17
C ILE A 37 1.77 4.49 1.04
N GLU A 38 1.76 5.14 2.19
CA GLU A 38 1.92 4.48 3.46
C GLU A 38 0.56 4.02 4.00
N LEU A 39 0.47 2.75 4.33
CA LEU A 39 -0.67 2.13 4.99
C LEU A 39 -0.25 1.73 6.39
N ARG A 40 -0.97 2.20 7.40
CA ARG A 40 -0.70 1.82 8.79
C ARG A 40 -1.91 1.10 9.35
N PHE A 41 -1.68 -0.09 9.88
CA PHE A 41 -2.69 -0.93 10.50
C PHE A 41 -2.46 -0.96 12.00
N LEU A 42 -3.44 -0.55 12.77
CA LEU A 42 -3.43 -0.57 14.23
C LEU A 42 -4.19 -1.82 14.69
N VAL A 43 -3.46 -2.73 15.33
CA VAL A 43 -3.98 -3.94 15.97
C VAL A 43 -4.12 -3.67 17.45
N GLU A 44 -5.34 -3.60 17.95
CA GLU A 44 -5.68 -3.33 19.35
C GLU A 44 -6.22 -4.62 20.00
N VAL A 45 -5.63 -5.03 21.12
CA VAL A 45 -6.01 -6.23 21.88
C VAL A 45 -6.30 -5.82 23.33
N PRO A 46 -7.39 -6.32 23.94
CA PRO A 46 -7.67 -6.04 25.33
C PRO A 46 -6.70 -6.76 26.26
N LEU A 47 -6.22 -6.05 27.28
CA LEU A 47 -5.32 -6.60 28.32
C LEU A 47 -6.00 -7.65 29.20
N SER A 48 -7.34 -7.69 29.21
CA SER A 48 -8.11 -8.73 29.90
C SER A 48 -8.06 -10.09 29.20
N MET A 49 -7.51 -10.16 27.98
CA MET A 49 -7.33 -11.40 27.25
C MET A 49 -6.05 -12.10 27.70
N ASP A 50 -6.16 -13.39 28.05
CA ASP A 50 -5.00 -14.22 28.37
C ASP A 50 -4.08 -14.34 27.14
N GLY A 51 -2.81 -13.98 27.31
CA GLY A 51 -1.84 -13.97 26.20
C GLY A 51 -2.07 -12.84 25.19
N PHE A 52 -2.60 -11.68 25.62
CA PHE A 52 -2.88 -10.52 24.76
C PHE A 52 -1.68 -10.10 23.87
N ASP A 53 -0.46 -10.28 24.34
CA ASP A 53 0.78 -9.93 23.64
C ASP A 53 1.07 -10.90 22.48
N LEU A 54 0.82 -12.19 22.71
CA LEU A 54 0.90 -13.24 21.69
C LEU A 54 -0.23 -13.10 20.67
N GLU A 55 -1.46 -12.82 21.10
CA GLU A 55 -2.58 -12.53 20.21
C GLU A 55 -2.28 -11.32 19.31
N ALA A 56 -1.76 -10.23 19.90
CA ALA A 56 -1.40 -9.05 19.12
C ALA A 56 -0.30 -9.35 18.10
N LEU A 57 0.67 -10.20 18.46
CA LEU A 57 1.74 -10.62 17.57
C LEU A 57 1.23 -11.54 16.45
N ASP A 58 0.36 -12.50 16.76
CA ASP A 58 -0.25 -13.39 15.77
C ASP A 58 -1.09 -12.58 14.77
N ALA A 59 -1.99 -11.74 15.28
CA ALA A 59 -2.85 -10.90 14.46
C ALA A 59 -2.05 -9.96 13.55
N SER A 60 -1.01 -9.30 14.08
CA SER A 60 -0.18 -8.41 13.27
C SER A 60 0.67 -9.14 12.24
N THR A 61 1.18 -10.34 12.56
CA THR A 61 1.95 -11.17 11.63
C THR A 61 1.06 -11.78 10.53
N ARG A 62 -0.17 -12.17 10.86
CA ARG A 62 -1.17 -12.64 9.89
C ARG A 62 -1.51 -11.53 8.91
N LEU A 63 -1.72 -10.31 9.41
CA LEU A 63 -1.98 -9.13 8.58
C LEU A 63 -0.86 -8.87 7.58
N GLU A 64 0.41 -8.94 7.99
CA GLU A 64 1.54 -8.81 7.06
C GLU A 64 1.47 -9.84 5.93
N ARG A 65 1.24 -11.12 6.27
CA ARG A 65 1.22 -12.21 5.30
C ARG A 65 0.07 -12.09 4.31
N GLU A 66 -1.10 -11.70 4.79
CA GLU A 66 -2.30 -11.49 3.96
C GLU A 66 -2.07 -10.33 3.00
N LEU A 67 -1.58 -9.20 3.50
CA LEU A 67 -1.48 -7.97 2.73
C LEU A 67 -0.27 -7.89 1.80
N LEU A 68 0.80 -8.66 2.03
CA LEU A 68 2.01 -8.62 1.21
C LEU A 68 1.74 -8.85 -0.28
N ASN A 69 0.78 -9.73 -0.59
CA ASN A 69 0.40 -10.09 -1.95
C ASN A 69 -0.99 -9.59 -2.35
N GLU A 70 -1.65 -8.83 -1.48
CA GLU A 70 -3.01 -8.36 -1.72
C GLU A 70 -3.01 -7.25 -2.78
N ARG A 71 -3.97 -7.33 -3.71
CA ARG A 71 -4.17 -6.33 -4.78
C ARG A 71 -5.58 -5.77 -4.81
N PHE A 72 -6.46 -6.16 -3.89
CA PHE A 72 -7.81 -5.62 -3.71
C PHE A 72 -8.64 -5.57 -5.01
N GLY A 73 -8.42 -6.51 -5.92
CA GLY A 73 -9.09 -6.55 -7.23
C GLY A 73 -8.63 -5.50 -8.26
N VAL A 74 -7.62 -4.68 -7.97
CA VAL A 74 -7.10 -3.61 -8.83
C VAL A 74 -5.63 -3.85 -9.21
N SER A 75 -5.36 -5.04 -9.73
CA SER A 75 -4.00 -5.52 -10.02
C SER A 75 -3.23 -4.71 -11.08
N SER A 76 -3.92 -3.99 -11.96
CA SER A 76 -3.29 -3.10 -12.95
C SER A 76 -2.71 -1.84 -12.32
N ASP A 77 -3.24 -1.42 -11.18
CA ASP A 77 -3.00 -0.11 -10.58
C ASP A 77 -2.05 -0.20 -9.38
N LEU A 78 -1.86 -1.40 -8.83
CA LEU A 78 -1.04 -1.67 -7.67
C LEU A 78 0.19 -2.51 -8.02
N GLU A 79 1.34 -2.12 -7.49
CA GLU A 79 2.55 -2.96 -7.46
C GLU A 79 2.65 -3.73 -6.13
N GLY A 80 3.69 -4.51 -5.86
CA GLY A 80 3.80 -5.23 -4.57
C GLY A 80 3.73 -4.31 -3.34
N ALA A 81 3.15 -4.79 -2.24
CA ALA A 81 3.28 -4.14 -0.95
C ALA A 81 4.63 -4.50 -0.31
N LEU A 82 5.18 -3.60 0.49
CA LEU A 82 6.36 -3.84 1.31
C LEU A 82 6.02 -3.59 2.78
N VAL A 83 6.33 -4.54 3.65
CA VAL A 83 6.27 -4.32 5.11
C VAL A 83 7.45 -3.45 5.52
N VAL A 84 7.16 -2.32 6.14
CA VAL A 84 8.15 -1.37 6.66
C VAL A 84 8.46 -1.69 8.13
N SER A 85 7.43 -1.91 8.95
CA SER A 85 7.60 -2.22 10.36
C SER A 85 6.37 -2.90 10.97
N ASN A 86 6.58 -3.66 12.05
CA ASN A 86 5.53 -4.19 12.92
C ASN A 86 6.02 -4.14 14.36
N LEU A 87 5.61 -3.09 15.07
CA LEU A 87 6.14 -2.79 16.39
C LEU A 87 5.01 -2.56 17.39
N PRO A 88 5.21 -2.91 18.67
CA PRO A 88 4.38 -2.39 19.75
C PRO A 88 4.36 -0.87 19.69
N SER A 89 3.16 -0.31 19.76
CA SER A 89 2.93 1.13 19.55
C SER A 89 2.28 1.80 20.75
N LYS A 90 1.50 1.05 21.55
CA LYS A 90 0.83 1.56 22.73
C LYS A 90 0.62 0.46 23.76
N PHE A 91 0.84 0.80 25.03
CA PHE A 91 0.43 0.03 26.19
C PHE A 91 -0.31 0.97 27.13
N ASP A 92 -1.61 0.74 27.31
CA ASP A 92 -2.51 1.63 28.03
C ASP A 92 -3.33 0.83 29.05
N PRO A 93 -2.77 0.64 30.26
CA PRO A 93 -3.42 -0.15 31.30
C PRO A 93 -4.68 0.51 31.85
N GLN A 94 -4.84 1.84 31.70
CA GLN A 94 -6.02 2.54 32.18
C GLN A 94 -7.26 2.23 31.34
N ASN A 95 -7.08 2.11 30.03
CA ASN A 95 -8.14 1.71 29.10
C ASN A 95 -8.15 0.21 28.81
N GLY A 96 -7.22 -0.56 29.40
CA GLY A 96 -7.12 -1.99 29.21
C GLY A 96 -6.68 -2.42 27.81
N VAL A 97 -5.80 -1.64 27.15
CA VAL A 97 -5.44 -1.87 25.73
C VAL A 97 -3.94 -2.06 25.53
N PHE A 98 -3.58 -3.07 24.76
CA PHE A 98 -2.28 -3.19 24.11
C PHE A 98 -2.45 -3.02 22.60
N ALA A 99 -1.52 -2.34 21.94
CA ALA A 99 -1.59 -2.17 20.49
C ALA A 99 -0.25 -2.29 19.77
N ARG A 100 -0.29 -2.92 18.60
CA ARG A 100 0.81 -2.98 17.64
C ARG A 100 0.42 -2.21 16.37
N THR A 101 1.39 -1.52 15.78
CA THR A 101 1.19 -0.88 14.49
C THR A 101 2.02 -1.60 13.44
N VAL A 102 1.37 -2.03 12.37
CA VAL A 102 2.01 -2.56 11.15
C VAL A 102 2.00 -1.45 10.11
N THR A 103 3.18 -1.06 9.64
CA THR A 103 3.34 -0.06 8.58
C THR A 103 3.76 -0.76 7.30
N MET A 104 3.05 -0.49 6.22
CA MET A 104 3.33 -1.00 4.89
C MET A 104 3.42 0.15 3.90
N LYS A 105 4.25 -0.01 2.87
CA LYS A 105 4.32 0.89 1.73
C LYS A 105 3.80 0.16 0.51
N GLN A 106 2.94 0.83 -0.25
CA GLN A 106 2.25 0.27 -1.40
C GLN A 106 2.43 1.24 -2.56
N ARG A 107 2.98 0.76 -3.68
CA ARG A 107 3.10 1.56 -4.88
C ARG A 107 1.80 1.53 -5.68
N ILE A 108 1.34 2.70 -6.09
CA ILE A 108 0.11 2.90 -6.84
C ILE A 108 0.38 3.71 -8.11
N ARG A 109 -0.33 3.38 -9.18
CA ARG A 109 -0.31 4.13 -10.45
C ARG A 109 -1.55 5.00 -10.53
N LEU A 110 -1.36 6.30 -10.64
CA LEU A 110 -2.43 7.29 -10.71
C LEU A 110 -2.48 7.97 -12.08
N GLY A 111 -3.71 8.22 -12.54
CA GLY A 111 -3.99 8.88 -13.82
C GLY A 111 -4.51 7.93 -14.90
N PRO A 112 -4.94 8.48 -16.04
CA PRO A 112 -5.36 7.69 -17.19
C PRO A 112 -4.18 6.94 -17.81
N VAL A 113 -4.45 5.77 -18.40
CA VAL A 113 -3.45 5.04 -19.21
C VAL A 113 -3.28 5.77 -20.53
N GLU A 114 -2.07 6.23 -20.84
CA GLU A 114 -1.75 6.78 -22.15
C GLU A 114 -1.53 5.62 -23.14
N GLN A 115 -2.46 5.41 -24.07
CA GLN A 115 -2.31 4.40 -25.13
C GLN A 115 -1.75 5.05 -26.41
N SER A 116 -0.42 5.11 -26.53
CA SER A 116 0.23 5.34 -27.82
C SER A 116 0.68 4.01 -28.43
N TRP A 117 -0.08 3.52 -29.42
CA TRP A 117 0.30 2.33 -30.18
C TRP A 117 1.35 2.68 -31.23
N HIS A 118 2.63 2.37 -30.97
CA HIS A 118 3.65 2.42 -32.01
C HIS A 118 3.64 1.10 -32.80
N CYS A 119 3.08 1.13 -34.00
CA CYS A 119 3.24 0.02 -34.94
C CYS A 119 4.69 0.01 -35.43
N ILE A 120 5.48 -1.00 -35.02
CA ILE A 120 6.75 -1.29 -35.68
C ILE A 120 6.40 -2.04 -36.96
N GLU A 121 6.13 -1.30 -38.04
CA GLU A 121 6.11 -1.91 -39.37
C GLU A 121 7.54 -2.34 -39.71
N GLY A 122 7.78 -3.65 -39.61
CA GLY A 122 8.98 -4.28 -40.11
C GLY A 122 9.01 -4.23 -41.64
N SER A 123 9.37 -3.07 -42.18
CA SER A 123 9.53 -2.88 -43.61
C SER A 123 10.78 -2.04 -43.86
N ARG A 124 11.82 -2.69 -44.41
CA ARG A 124 12.89 -2.03 -45.16
C ARG A 124 12.28 -0.96 -46.06
N HIS A 125 12.87 0.24 -46.14
CA HIS A 125 13.10 0.97 -47.39
C HIS A 125 13.94 2.23 -47.07
N HIS A 126 15.20 2.22 -47.52
CA HIS A 126 15.67 2.99 -48.67
C HIS A 126 15.53 4.51 -48.47
N ALA A 127 16.69 5.15 -48.27
CA ALA A 127 16.84 6.56 -48.56
C ALA A 127 16.48 6.80 -50.03
N SER A 128 15.36 7.46 -50.29
CA SER A 128 15.13 8.19 -51.53
C SER A 128 15.19 9.67 -51.21
N GLN A 129 16.41 10.21 -51.25
CA GLN A 129 16.58 11.60 -51.67
C GLN A 129 16.12 11.68 -53.13
N THR A 130 15.19 12.59 -53.40
CA THR A 130 14.86 13.19 -54.70
C THR A 130 13.65 14.11 -54.44
N ASP A 131 13.52 15.32 -54.94
CA ASP A 131 14.46 16.39 -55.27
C ASP A 131 13.59 17.67 -55.39
N GLU A 132 14.20 18.82 -55.13
CA GLU A 132 13.93 20.15 -55.68
C GLU A 132 12.54 20.86 -55.70
N THR A 133 12.61 22.09 -55.18
CA THR A 133 12.04 23.37 -55.64
C THR A 133 10.56 23.74 -55.41
N ARG A 134 10.37 24.81 -54.63
CA ARG A 134 9.81 26.07 -55.15
C ARG A 134 10.35 27.28 -54.41
#